data_AF-A0A0P9D3B0-F1
#
_entry.id   AF-A0A0P9D3B0-F1
#
_cell.length_a   1.000
_cell.length_b   1.000
_cell.length_c   1.000
_cell.angle_alpha   90.00
_cell.angle_beta   90.00
_cell.angle_gamma   90.00
#
_symmetry.space_group_name_H-M   'P 1'
#
loop_
_entity.id
_entity.type
_entity.pdbx_description
1 polymer ?
#
loop_
_entity_poly.entity_id
_entity_poly.type
_entity_poly.pdbx_seq_one_letter_code
_entity_poly.pdbx_strand_id
1 'polypeptide(L)' 'MAIRWLTLVPLLFIFVGVAFANHATPIVLGMPFLFFYMVLCIVVTSVCMAIVYKFDPTNKEGK' A
#
# COMPACT_ATOMS: atom_id res chain seq x y z
N MET A 1 -11.15 5.75 -15.72
CA MET A 1 -9.78 6.24 -16.04
C MET A 1 -8.92 6.45 -14.78
N ALA A 2 -9.39 7.15 -13.74
CA ALA A 2 -8.58 7.46 -12.55
C ALA A 2 -8.12 6.22 -11.72
N ILE A 3 -8.94 5.18 -11.64
CA ILE A 3 -8.64 3.95 -10.85
C ILE A 3 -7.37 3.23 -11.34
N ARG A 4 -7.03 3.35 -12.64
CA ARG A 4 -5.83 2.76 -13.24
C ARG A 4 -4.51 3.36 -12.72
N TRP A 5 -4.57 4.53 -12.10
CA TRP A 5 -3.40 5.14 -11.46
C TRP A 5 -3.19 4.62 -10.04
N LEU A 6 -4.25 4.07 -9.41
CA LEU A 6 -4.16 3.52 -8.06
C LEU A 6 -3.30 2.25 -8.01
N THR A 7 -3.18 1.51 -9.11
CA THR A 7 -2.24 0.37 -9.24
C THR A 7 -0.77 0.79 -9.25
N LEU A 8 -0.46 2.04 -9.62
CA LEU A 8 0.91 2.55 -9.54
C LEU A 8 1.32 2.89 -8.10
N VAL A 9 0.35 3.16 -7.22
CA VAL A 9 0.61 3.51 -5.81
C VAL A 9 1.33 2.38 -5.06
N PRO A 10 0.80 1.14 -4.96
CA PRO A 10 1.49 0.06 -4.25
C PRO A 10 2.81 -0.33 -4.93
N LEU A 11 2.90 -0.18 -6.27
CA LEU A 11 4.13 -0.40 -7.03
C LEU A 11 5.23 0.59 -6.61
N LEU A 12 4.97 1.90 -6.69
CA LEU A 12 5.90 2.94 -6.25
C LEU A 12 6.24 2.79 -4.76
N PHE A 13 5.24 2.43 -3.95
CA PHE A 13 5.43 2.21 -2.53
C PHE A 13 6.53 1.17 -2.30
N ILE A 14 6.40 -0.05 -2.85
CA ILE A 14 7.42 -1.10 -2.71
C ILE A 14 8.84 -0.63 -3.06
N PHE A 15 9.03 0.11 -4.16
CA PHE A 15 10.36 0.57 -4.58
C PHE A 15 10.95 1.65 -3.66
N VAL A 16 10.15 2.64 -3.24
CA VAL A 16 10.58 3.67 -2.28
C VAL A 16 10.95 3.02 -0.94
N GLY A 17 10.18 2.00 -0.57
CA GLY A 17 10.39 1.17 0.59
C GLY A 17 11.74 0.52 0.69
N VAL A 18 12.18 -0.17 -0.36
CA VAL A 18 13.45 -0.88 -0.30
C VAL A 18 14.63 0.10 -0.23
N ALA A 19 14.55 1.24 -0.92
CA ALA A 19 15.61 2.25 -0.87
C ALA A 19 15.70 2.97 0.49
N PHE A 20 14.57 3.24 1.14
CA PHE A 20 14.53 4.04 2.38
C PHE A 20 14.40 3.19 3.65
N ALA A 21 13.77 2.02 3.56
CA ALA A 21 13.49 1.15 4.69
C ALA A 21 14.51 0.03 4.89
N ASN A 22 15.48 -0.14 4.00
CA ASN A 22 16.60 -1.06 4.15
C ASN A 22 17.66 -0.52 5.13
N HIS A 23 17.20 -0.07 6.30
CA HIS A 23 18.03 0.40 7.39
C HIS A 23 17.58 -0.31 8.67
N ALA A 24 18.53 -0.92 9.38
CA ALA A 24 18.26 -1.60 10.66
C ALA A 24 17.92 -0.62 11.79
N THR A 25 18.31 0.64 11.64
CA THR A 25 17.94 1.77 12.49
C THR A 25 17.27 2.83 11.62
N PRO A 26 16.12 3.40 12.04
CA PRO A 26 15.54 3.39 13.38
C PRO A 26 14.70 2.14 13.72
N ILE A 27 14.45 1.94 15.02
CA ILE A 27 13.49 0.94 15.52
C ILE A 27 12.14 1.64 15.72
N VAL A 28 11.07 1.10 15.14
CA VAL A 28 9.71 1.62 15.28
C VAL A 28 8.86 0.56 15.99
N LEU A 29 8.15 0.93 17.05
CA LEU A 29 7.29 0.00 17.82
C LEU A 29 8.04 -1.26 18.33
N GLY A 30 9.34 -1.14 18.60
CA GLY A 30 10.18 -2.26 19.05
C GLY A 30 10.66 -3.21 17.94
N MET A 31 10.39 -2.90 16.66
CA MET A 31 10.81 -3.68 15.51
C MET A 31 11.66 -2.86 14.52
N PRO A 32 12.56 -3.49 13.73
CA PRO A 32 13.31 -2.80 12.69
C PRO A 32 12.38 -2.07 11.72
N PHE A 33 12.78 -0.89 11.25
CA PHE A 33 11.96 -0.07 10.36
C PHE A 33 11.50 -0.82 9.10
N LEU A 34 12.34 -1.73 8.57
CA LEU A 34 11.97 -2.60 7.45
C LEU A 34 10.71 -3.44 7.72
N PHE A 35 10.56 -3.99 8.94
CA PHE A 35 9.39 -4.78 9.32
C PHE A 35 8.12 -3.92 9.39
N PHE A 36 8.22 -2.77 10.07
CA PHE A 36 7.12 -1.80 10.12
C PHE A 36 6.69 -1.38 8.71
N TYR A 37 7.67 -1.13 7.85
CA TYR A 37 7.45 -0.77 6.46
C TYR A 37 6.72 -1.86 5.65
N MET A 38 7.08 -3.13 5.83
CA MET A 38 6.37 -4.25 5.19
C MET A 38 4.90 -4.33 5.64
N VAL A 39 4.62 -4.14 6.93
CA VAL A 39 3.24 -4.08 7.44
C VAL A 39 2.49 -2.90 6.80
N LEU A 40 3.15 -1.75 6.68
CA LEU A 40 2.57 -0.56 6.07
C LEU A 40 2.23 -0.78 4.58
N CYS A 41 3.07 -1.52 3.84
CA CYS A 41 2.78 -1.93 2.46
C CYS A 41 1.49 -2.76 2.36
N ILE A 42 1.28 -3.70 3.29
CA ILE A 42 0.08 -4.54 3.32
C ILE A 42 -1.16 -3.68 3.55
N VAL A 43 -1.09 -2.76 4.52
CA VAL A 43 -2.19 -1.83 4.84
C VAL A 43 -2.50 -0.93 3.64
N VAL A 44 -1.48 -0.34 3.00
CA VAL A 44 -1.65 0.51 1.81
C VAL A 44 -2.30 -0.27 0.67
N THR A 45 -1.90 -1.52 0.44
CA THR A 45 -2.49 -2.37 -0.60
C THR A 45 -3.95 -2.67 -0.32
N SER A 46 -4.30 -2.99 0.94
CA SER A 46 -5.67 -3.21 1.37
C SER A 46 -6.54 -1.96 1.20
N VAL A 47 -6.02 -0.78 1.58
CA VAL A 47 -6.69 0.50 1.37
C VAL A 47 -6.88 0.79 -0.12
N CYS A 48 -5.89 0.52 -0.96
CA CYS A 48 -6.02 0.65 -2.41
C CYS A 48 -7.18 -0.21 -2.93
N MET A 49 -7.26 -1.49 -2.55
CA MET A 49 -8.38 -2.36 -2.93
C MET A 49 -9.73 -1.84 -2.41
N ALA A 50 -9.79 -1.35 -1.16
CA ALA A 50 -11.00 -0.78 -0.59
C ALA A 50 -11.48 0.48 -1.36
N ILE A 51 -10.54 1.33 -1.78
CA ILE A 51 -10.80 2.48 -2.64
C ILE A 51 -11.28 2.00 -4.01
N VAL A 52 -10.60 1.05 -4.66
CA VAL A 52 -11.07 0.46 -5.92
C VAL A 52 -12.50 -0.03 -5.76
N TYR A 53 -12.80 -0.81 -4.73
CA TYR A 53 -14.13 -1.36 -4.48
C TYR A 53 -15.21 -0.29 -4.28
N LYS A 54 -14.89 0.81 -3.59
CA LYS A 54 -15.82 1.93 -3.38
C LYS A 54 -16.09 2.75 -4.64
N PHE A 55 -15.07 2.91 -5.49
CA PHE A 55 -15.12 3.76 -6.68
C PHE A 55 -15.40 3.00 -7.97
N ASP A 56 -15.26 1.67 -7.98
CA ASP A 56 -15.57 0.83 -9.12
C ASP A 56 -17.10 0.73 -9.25
N PRO A 57 -17.70 1.37 -10.28
CA PRO A 57 -19.14 1.35 -10.49
C PRO A 57 -19.65 -0.06 -10.84
N THR A 58 -18.79 -0.97 -11.32
CA THR A 58 -19.18 -2.36 -11.61
C THR A 58 -19.60 -3.12 -10.34
N ASN A 59 -19.06 -2.76 -9.17
CA ASN A 59 -19.49 -3.35 -7.91
C ASN A 59 -20.76 -2.68 -7.33
N LYS A 60 -21.30 -1.65 -7.99
CA LYS A 60 -22.59 -1.02 -7.65
C LYS A 60 -23.77 -1.70 -8.34
N GLU A 61 -23.51 -2.61 -9.28
CA GLU A 61 -24.51 -3.49 -9.88
C GLU A 61 -24.72 -4.75 -9.02
N GLY A 62 -24.98 -4.54 -7.73
CA GLY A 62 -25.67 -5.54 -6.93
C GLY A 62 -27.12 -5.61 -7.41
N LYS A 63 -27.38 -6.47 -8.40
CA LYS A 63 -28.57 -7.32 -8.37
C LYS A 63 -28.22 -8.61 -7.64
#